data_AF-A0A0W0V955-F1
#
_entry.id   AF-A0A0W0V955-F1
#
_cell.length_a   1.000
_cell.length_b   1.000
_cell.length_c   1.000
_cell.angle_alpha   90.00
_cell.angle_beta   90.00
_cell.angle_gamma   90.00
#
_symmetry.space_group_name_H-M   'P 1'
#
loop_
_entity.id
_entity.type
_entity.pdbx_description
1 polymer ?
#
loop_
_entity_poly.entity_id
_entity_poly.type
_entity_poly.pdbx_seq_one_letter_code
_entity_poly.pdbx_strand_id
1 'polypeptide(L)'
;MEIIFRGLHNSEEAAESLLTVLKLFKDRYQISQFREMHLSVTLVDARGDDVELVDSETSQAFRTFEVYRSGYELNGKKGQPILQLVVDNTR
;
A
#
# COMPACT_ATOMS: atom_id res chain seq x y z
N MET A 1 14.82 -4.40 1.57
CA MET A 1 15.16 -3.02 1.98
C MET A 1 13.97 -2.50 2.75
N GLU A 2 14.19 -1.82 3.87
CA GLU A 2 13.12 -1.22 4.68
C GLU A 2 13.18 0.31 4.51
N ILE A 3 12.02 0.92 4.26
CA ILE A 3 11.87 2.37 4.16
C ILE A 3 10.85 2.77 5.21
N ILE A 4 11.26 3.56 6.19
CA ILE A 4 10.41 3.97 7.32
C ILE A 4 10.20 5.48 7.25
N PHE A 5 8.95 5.89 7.04
CA PHE A 5 8.53 7.27 7.18
C PHE A 5 8.19 7.51 8.66
N ARG A 6 9.02 8.29 9.36
CA ARG A 6 8.84 8.55 10.80
C ARG A 6 8.03 9.82 11.02
N GLY A 7 7.21 9.82 12.07
CA GLY A 7 6.36 10.96 12.44
C GLY A 7 4.97 10.90 11.82
N LEU A 8 4.14 11.89 12.15
CA LEU A 8 2.81 12.05 11.58
C LEU A 8 2.92 12.69 10.20
N HIS A 9 2.28 12.07 9.22
CA HIS A 9 2.19 12.57 7.85
C HIS A 9 0.72 12.67 7.49
N ASN A 10 0.32 13.77 6.87
CA ASN A 10 -0.98 13.80 6.21
C ASN A 10 -0.97 12.97 4.91
N SER A 11 -2.13 12.82 4.29
CA SER A 11 -2.30 12.04 3.05
C SER A 11 -1.40 12.51 1.92
N GLU A 12 -1.30 13.82 1.73
CA GLU A 12 -0.54 14.45 0.65
C GLU A 12 0.97 14.22 0.84
N GLU A 13 1.47 14.47 2.06
CA GLU A 13 2.88 14.29 2.43
C GLU A 13 3.31 12.83 2.29
N ALA A 14 2.48 11.89 2.77
CA ALA A 14 2.76 10.46 2.67
C ALA A 14 2.86 10.00 1.20
N ALA A 15 1.94 10.47 0.35
CA ALA A 15 1.93 10.15 -1.08
C ALA A 15 3.16 10.73 -1.80
N GLU A 16 3.49 11.99 -1.54
CA GLU A 16 4.67 12.65 -2.13
C GLU A 16 5.97 11.97 -1.68
N SER A 17 6.06 11.60 -0.41
CA SER A 17 7.25 10.96 0.16
C SER A 17 7.47 9.56 -0.45
N LEU A 18 6.40 8.77 -0.60
CA LEU A 18 6.47 7.47 -1.30
C LEU A 18 6.89 7.64 -2.76
N LEU A 19 6.28 8.60 -3.47
CA LEU A 19 6.63 8.88 -4.87
C LEU A 19 8.10 9.30 -5.02
N THR A 20 8.62 10.09 -4.08
CA THR A 20 10.02 10.54 -4.08
C THR A 20 10.98 9.36 -3.95
N VAL A 21 10.67 8.38 -3.10
CA VAL A 21 11.48 7.16 -2.96
C VAL A 21 11.44 6.30 -4.23
N LEU A 22 10.28 6.16 -4.87
CA LEU A 22 10.17 5.44 -6.14
C LEU A 22 10.95 6.13 -7.27
N LYS A 23 10.90 7.47 -7.33
CA LYS A 23 11.72 8.25 -8.28
C LYS A 23 13.20 8.07 -8.03
N LEU A 24 13.64 8.07 -6.76
CA LEU A 24 15.03 7.81 -6.39
C LEU A 24 15.51 6.45 -6.92
N PHE A 25 14.74 5.37 -6.72
CA PHE A 25 15.09 4.06 -7.26
C PHE A 25 15.23 4.05 -8.79
N LYS A 26 14.33 4.74 -9.50
CA LYS A 26 14.39 4.86 -10.94
C LYS A 26 15.61 5.69 -11.39
N ASP A 27 15.73 6.92 -10.91
CA ASP A 27 16.63 7.90 -11.50
C ASP A 27 18.08 7.71 -11.01
N ARG A 28 18.26 7.42 -9.72
CA ARG A 28 19.59 7.24 -9.11
C ARG A 28 20.13 5.83 -9.34
N TYR A 29 19.27 4.82 -9.18
CA TYR A 29 19.68 3.41 -9.16
C TYR A 29 19.27 2.62 -10.40
N GLN A 30 18.57 3.24 -11.35
CA GLN A 30 18.17 2.63 -12.62
C GLN A 30 17.35 1.34 -12.43
N ILE A 31 16.60 1.25 -11.33
CA ILE A 31 15.69 0.14 -11.07
C ILE A 31 14.43 0.33 -11.93
N SER A 32 14.20 -0.60 -12.85
CA SER A 32 13.10 -0.52 -13.83
C SER A 32 11.85 -1.32 -13.43
N GLN A 33 11.99 -2.28 -12.52
CA GLN A 33 10.91 -3.18 -12.10
C GLN A 33 11.03 -3.51 -10.61
N PHE A 34 9.89 -3.57 -9.93
CA PHE A 34 9.77 -4.05 -8.56
C PHE A 34 9.03 -5.38 -8.61
N ARG A 35 9.61 -6.42 -7.99
CA ARG A 35 8.96 -7.73 -7.88
C ARG A 35 7.84 -7.71 -6.85
N GLU A 36 8.06 -7.00 -5.75
CA GLU A 36 7.17 -6.96 -4.59
C GLU A 36 7.49 -5.70 -3.76
N MET A 37 6.45 -5.11 -3.14
CA MET A 37 6.59 -4.03 -2.15
C MET A 37 5.62 -4.30 -1.01
N HIS A 38 6.12 -4.28 0.22
CA HIS A 38 5.31 -4.40 1.43
C HIS A 38 5.20 -3.02 2.08
N LEU A 39 3.97 -2.56 2.33
CA LEU A 39 3.71 -1.32 3.04
C LEU A 39 2.97 -1.65 4.34
N SER A 40 3.58 -1.26 5.47
CA SER A 40 2.93 -1.30 6.78
C SER A 40 2.55 0.13 7.16
N VAL A 41 1.28 0.34 7.53
CA VAL A 41 0.76 1.66 7.89
C VAL A 41 0.11 1.57 9.27
N THR A 42 0.48 2.50 10.15
CA THR A 42 -0.23 2.76 11.41
C THR A 42 -1.16 3.95 11.18
N LEU A 43 -2.45 3.75 11.39
CA LEU A 43 -3.45 4.81 11.25
C LEU A 43 -3.69 5.44 12.61
N VAL A 44 -3.88 6.75 12.63
CA VAL A 44 -4.22 7.50 13.84
C VAL A 44 -5.45 8.37 13.59
N ASP A 45 -6.21 8.64 14.65
CA ASP A 45 -7.32 9.60 14.60
C ASP A 45 -6.85 11.06 14.76
N ALA A 46 -7.80 12.00 14.85
CA ALA A 46 -7.52 13.41 15.03
C ALA A 46 -6.87 13.76 16.39
N ARG A 47 -6.89 12.86 17.36
CA ARG A 47 -6.26 13.00 18.67
C ARG A 47 -4.87 12.38 18.70
N GLY A 48 -4.51 11.64 17.65
CA GLY A 48 -3.25 10.90 17.55
C GLY A 48 -3.33 9.51 18.15
N ASP A 49 -4.54 9.01 18.45
CA ASP A 49 -4.74 7.65 18.96
C ASP A 49 -4.76 6.65 17.81
N ASP A 50 -4.10 5.50 17.97
CA ASP A 50 -4.06 4.44 16.97
C ASP A 50 -5.47 3.91 16.68
N VAL A 51 -5.80 3.73 15.41
CA VAL A 51 -7.10 3.21 14.95
C VAL A 51 -6.95 2.01 14.01
N GLU A 52 -7.94 1.12 14.06
CA GLU A 52 -8.07 0.01 13.13
C GLU A 52 -9.28 0.24 12.22
N LEU A 53 -9.14 -0.15 10.95
CA LEU A 53 -10.28 -0.24 10.05
C LEU A 53 -11.00 -1.55 10.34
N VAL A 54 -12.33 -1.49 10.50
CA VAL A 54 -13.18 -2.65 10.75
C VAL A 54 -14.23 -2.82 9.66
N ASP A 55 -14.49 -4.07 9.28
CA ASP A 55 -15.57 -4.45 8.38
C ASP A 55 -16.92 -4.22 9.09
N SER A 56 -17.81 -3.45 8.47
CA SER A 56 -19.09 -3.07 9.08
C SER A 56 -20.07 -4.24 9.21
N GLU A 57 -19.92 -5.30 8.42
CA GLU A 57 -20.79 -6.49 8.46
C GLU A 57 -20.25 -7.53 9.45
N THR A 58 -18.94 -7.76 9.45
CA THR A 58 -18.33 -8.81 10.29
C THR A 58 -17.73 -8.30 11.60
N SER A 59 -17.58 -6.98 11.75
CA SER A 59 -16.85 -6.32 12.85
C SER A 59 -15.39 -6.78 13.00
N GLN A 60 -14.82 -7.40 11.96
CA GLN A 60 -13.44 -7.84 11.96
C GLN A 60 -12.50 -6.74 11.46
N ALA A 61 -11.32 -6.63 12.06
CA ALA A 61 -10.32 -5.68 11.63
C ALA A 61 -9.70 -6.09 10.27
N PHE A 62 -9.59 -5.13 9.36
CA PHE A 62 -8.85 -5.29 8.11
C PHE A 62 -7.35 -5.41 8.41
N ARG A 63 -6.74 -6.55 8.06
CA ARG A 63 -5.31 -6.80 8.32
C ARG A 63 -4.42 -6.51 7.13
N THR A 64 -4.92 -6.65 5.91
CA THR A 64 -4.11 -6.51 4.69
C THR A 64 -4.95 -5.96 3.55
N PHE A 65 -4.40 -4.97 2.87
CA PHE A 65 -4.95 -4.44 1.63
C PHE A 65 -4.02 -4.86 0.49
N GLU A 66 -4.51 -5.71 -0.41
CA GLU A 66 -3.69 -6.22 -1.51
C GLU A 66 -3.97 -5.40 -2.78
N VAL A 67 -2.94 -4.76 -3.30
CA VAL A 67 -3.05 -3.99 -4.54
C VAL A 67 -2.44 -4.81 -5.67
N TYR A 68 -3.28 -5.26 -6.59
CA TYR A 68 -2.86 -6.02 -7.75
C TYR A 68 -2.90 -5.17 -9.02
N ARG A 69 -2.08 -5.57 -9.98
CA ARG A 69 -2.22 -5.15 -11.36
C ARG A 69 -3.33 -6.00 -11.98
N SER A 70 -4.37 -5.38 -12.52
CA SER A 70 -5.47 -6.07 -13.21
C SER A 70 -4.92 -6.96 -14.33
N GLY A 71 -5.43 -8.19 -14.43
CA GLY A 71 -4.88 -9.26 -15.29
C GLY A 71 -3.64 -9.97 -14.74
N TYR A 72 -3.24 -9.69 -13.50
CA TYR A 72 -2.28 -10.49 -12.73
C TYR A 72 -2.92 -11.05 -11.44
N GLU A 73 -4.23 -10.90 -11.31
CA GLU A 73 -5.06 -11.45 -10.23
C GLU A 73 -4.90 -12.97 -10.20
N LEU A 74 -4.07 -13.48 -9.28
CA LEU A 74 -4.02 -14.82 -8.67
C LEU A 74 -4.26 -16.09 -9.53
N ASN A 75 -4.41 -16.00 -10.86
CA ASN A 75 -4.74 -17.09 -11.80
C ASN A 75 -4.40 -16.73 -13.28
N GLY A 76 -3.29 -16.03 -13.52
CA GLY A 76 -2.51 -16.18 -14.75
C GLY A 76 -3.03 -15.63 -16.09
N LYS A 77 -3.99 -14.69 -16.15
CA LYS A 77 -4.46 -14.12 -17.44
C LYS A 77 -4.03 -12.68 -17.70
N LYS A 78 -2.98 -12.54 -18.52
CA LYS A 78 -2.37 -11.28 -19.01
C LYS A 78 -3.38 -10.34 -19.72
N GLY A 79 -3.75 -9.26 -19.05
CA GLY A 79 -4.45 -8.09 -19.60
C GLY A 79 -3.67 -6.78 -19.39
N GLN A 80 -4.12 -5.68 -20.01
CA GLN A 80 -3.49 -4.35 -19.87
C GLN A 80 -3.58 -3.84 -18.41
N PRO A 81 -2.52 -3.21 -17.87
CA PRO A 81 -2.44 -2.83 -16.45
C PRO A 81 -3.41 -1.75 -16.04
N ILE A 82 -4.28 -2.06 -15.08
CA ILE A 82 -4.94 -1.07 -14.23
C ILE A 82 -4.66 -1.50 -12.80
N LEU A 83 -4.12 -0.61 -11.95
CA LEU A 83 -3.95 -0.93 -10.53
C LEU A 83 -5.35 -1.00 -9.89
N GLN A 84 -5.66 -2.13 -9.24
CA GLN A 84 -6.92 -2.35 -8.57
C GLN A 84 -6.64 -2.70 -7.11
N LEU A 85 -7.29 -1.98 -6.20
CA LEU A 85 -7.32 -2.29 -4.77
C LEU A 85 -8.27 -3.47 -4.56
N VAL A 86 -7.76 -4.57 -4.03
CA VAL A 86 -8.54 -5.73 -3.58
C VAL A 86 -8.40 -5.82 -2.07
N VAL A 87 -9.53 -5.96 -1.37
CA VAL A 87 -9.54 -6.08 0.08
C VAL A 87 -9.84 -7.54 0.42
N ASP A 88 -8.87 -8.23 1.03
CA ASP A 88 -9.05 -9.62 1.48
C ASP A 88 -9.28 -9.66 3.00
N ASN A 89 -10.48 -10.11 3.39
CA ASN A 89 -10.90 -10.24 4.78
C ASN A 89 -10.85 -11.69 5.28
N THR A 90 -10.28 -12.62 4.52
CA THR A 90 -10.30 -14.04 4.86
C THR A 90 -9.03 -14.49 5.57
N ARG A 91 -8.98 -14.34 6.91
CA ARG A 91 -8.20 -15.22 7.80
C ARG A 91 -8.55 -15.11 9.28
#